data_AF-A0A0G4N9P6-F1
#
_entry.id   AF-A0A0G4N9P6-F1
#
_cell.length_a   1.000
_cell.length_b   1.000
_cell.length_c   1.000
_cell.angle_alpha   90.00
_cell.angle_beta   90.00
_cell.angle_gamma   90.00
#
_symmetry.space_group_name_H-M   'P 1'
#
loop_
_entity.id
_entity.type
_entity.pdbx_description
1 polymer ?
#
loop_
_entity_poly.entity_id
_entity_poly.type
_entity_poly.pdbx_seq_one_letter_code
_entity_poly.pdbx_strand_id
1 'polypeptide(L)'
;EAERIRAGREGKGDAAIAEGDGAYVGPWARYKRAEYEIVGEGEALASDEEYEEVTDEDDVVESGTVLQAPESALARRKEVEALGEETTTFHGAAERDYQGRTYMHVPQDLDVDLRKYVGSITNFIPKRQIHVWKDHAKAVTATRFFPESGHLLLSASADST
;
A
#
# COMPACT_ATOMS: atom_id res chain seq x y z
N GLU A 1 -3.60 9.33 -25.91
CA GLU A 1 -5.08 9.45 -25.75
C GLU A 1 -5.53 9.29 -24.29
N ALA A 2 -5.14 8.22 -23.60
CA ALA A 2 -5.49 7.98 -22.20
C ALA A 2 -5.07 9.10 -21.22
N GLU A 3 -3.92 9.74 -21.43
CA GLU A 3 -3.45 10.85 -20.57
C GLU A 3 -4.33 12.10 -20.70
N ARG A 4 -4.79 12.41 -21.91
CA ARG A 4 -5.68 13.55 -22.18
C ARG A 4 -7.04 13.37 -21.49
N ILE A 5 -7.56 12.14 -21.50
CA ILE A 5 -8.79 11.78 -20.78
C ILE A 5 -8.56 11.91 -19.28
N ARG A 6 -7.47 11.35 -18.73
CA ARG A 6 -7.13 11.45 -17.30
C ARG A 6 -6.97 12.90 -16.81
N ALA A 7 -6.43 13.80 -17.64
CA ALA A 7 -6.27 15.21 -17.30
C ALA A 7 -7.61 15.95 -17.10
N GLY A 8 -8.68 15.50 -17.75
CA GLY A 8 -10.03 16.03 -17.56
C GLY A 8 -10.73 15.50 -16.31
N ARG A 9 -10.12 14.60 -15.53
CA ARG A 9 -10.75 13.96 -14.38
C ARG A 9 -10.48 14.74 -13.08
N GLU A 10 -11.48 14.82 -12.20
CA GLU A 10 -11.26 15.27 -10.83
C GLU A 10 -10.31 14.33 -10.07
N GLY A 11 -9.63 14.86 -9.07
CA GLY A 11 -8.73 14.07 -8.21
C GLY A 11 -9.50 12.95 -7.50
N LYS A 12 -8.79 11.86 -7.17
CA LYS A 12 -9.39 10.72 -6.43
C LYS A 12 -9.84 11.08 -5.00
N GLY A 13 -9.36 12.20 -4.45
CA GLY A 13 -9.54 12.57 -3.06
C GLY A 13 -8.71 11.72 -2.11
N ASP A 14 -8.78 12.03 -0.82
CA ASP A 14 -8.01 11.37 0.23
C ASP A 14 -8.84 10.31 0.96
N ALA A 15 -8.33 9.07 0.99
CA ALA A 15 -9.00 7.90 1.55
C ALA A 15 -9.29 7.98 3.07
N ALA A 16 -8.78 9.01 3.74
CA ALA A 16 -8.96 9.30 5.15
C ALA A 16 -10.11 10.29 5.44
N ILE A 17 -10.64 10.97 4.40
CA ILE A 17 -11.71 11.98 4.50
C ILE A 17 -13.02 11.36 4.01
N ALA A 18 -14.02 11.35 4.89
CA ALA A 18 -15.33 10.74 4.62
C ALA A 18 -16.30 11.68 3.90
N GLU A 19 -16.29 12.97 4.24
CA GLU A 19 -17.24 13.97 3.73
C GLU A 19 -16.54 15.31 3.49
N GLY A 20 -17.00 16.07 2.50
CA GLY A 20 -16.52 17.42 2.19
C GLY A 20 -15.49 17.51 1.07
N ASP A 21 -14.89 18.70 0.92
CA ASP A 21 -13.89 19.01 -0.10
C ASP A 21 -12.64 18.14 0.09
N GLY A 22 -12.37 17.26 -0.87
CA GLY A 22 -11.25 16.30 -0.81
C GLY A 22 -11.63 14.88 -0.36
N ALA A 23 -12.92 14.59 -0.14
CA ALA A 23 -13.38 13.23 0.16
C ALA A 23 -13.01 12.22 -0.93
N TYR A 24 -12.74 10.97 -0.53
CA TYR A 24 -12.33 9.93 -1.48
C TYR A 24 -13.47 9.46 -2.37
N VAL A 25 -13.49 9.96 -3.60
CA VAL A 25 -14.41 9.51 -4.66
C VAL A 25 -13.83 8.33 -5.44
N GLY A 26 -12.51 8.11 -5.36
CA GLY A 26 -11.86 6.92 -5.91
C GLY A 26 -12.08 6.75 -7.43
N PRO A 27 -12.35 5.54 -7.95
CA PRO A 27 -12.66 5.31 -9.36
C PRO A 27 -13.92 6.02 -9.90
N TRP A 28 -14.73 6.61 -9.04
CA TRP A 28 -15.96 7.33 -9.41
C TRP A 28 -15.79 8.84 -9.58
N ALA A 29 -14.57 9.38 -9.40
CA ALA A 29 -14.31 10.81 -9.62
C ALA A 29 -14.74 11.23 -11.03
N ARG A 30 -15.61 12.24 -11.10
CA ARG A 30 -16.23 12.76 -12.32
C ARG A 30 -15.20 13.46 -13.21
N TYR A 31 -15.52 13.56 -14.49
CA TYR A 31 -14.77 14.40 -15.41
C TYR A 31 -15.27 15.84 -15.29
N LYS A 32 -14.35 16.80 -15.29
CA LYS A 32 -14.65 18.22 -15.40
C LYS A 32 -15.30 18.46 -16.75
N ARG A 33 -16.63 18.56 -16.78
CA ARG A 33 -17.35 19.10 -17.94
C ARG A 33 -17.24 20.62 -17.87
N ALA A 34 -17.18 21.28 -19.03
CA ALA A 34 -17.44 22.72 -19.08
C ALA A 34 -18.85 22.90 -18.53
N GLU A 35 -18.99 23.71 -17.48
CA GLU A 35 -20.30 24.03 -16.91
C GLU A 35 -21.20 24.53 -18.04
N TYR A 36 -22.33 23.86 -18.23
CA TYR A 36 -23.46 24.46 -18.93
C TYR A 36 -23.90 25.62 -18.05
N GLU A 37 -23.86 26.83 -18.59
CA GLU A 37 -24.39 28.00 -17.93
C GLU A 37 -25.91 27.80 -17.81
N ILE A 38 -26.42 27.67 -16.60
CA ILE A 38 -27.86 27.50 -16.36
C ILE A 38 -28.50 28.87 -16.60
N VAL A 39 -28.99 29.08 -17.81
CA VAL A 39 -29.71 30.29 -18.18
C VAL A 39 -31.09 30.22 -17.51
N GLY A 40 -31.38 31.18 -16.63
CA GLY A 40 -32.68 31.26 -15.97
C GLY A 40 -33.81 31.46 -17.00
N GLU A 41 -34.95 30.83 -16.76
CA GLU A 41 -36.14 30.93 -17.62
C GLU A 41 -36.50 32.41 -17.85
N GLY A 42 -36.21 32.94 -19.06
CA GLY A 42 -36.57 34.29 -19.48
C GLY A 42 -35.42 35.26 -19.82
N GLU A 43 -34.15 34.87 -19.79
CA GLU A 43 -33.05 35.72 -20.29
C GLU A 43 -32.82 35.55 -21.81
N ALA A 44 -32.61 36.67 -22.51
CA ALA A 44 -32.38 36.68 -23.96
C ALA A 44 -30.94 36.27 -24.27
N LEU A 45 -30.77 35.11 -24.90
CA LEU A 45 -29.50 34.58 -25.38
C LEU A 45 -28.89 35.46 -26.48
N ALA A 46 -27.54 35.53 -26.52
CA ALA A 46 -26.82 36.08 -27.65
C ALA A 46 -27.06 35.19 -28.89
N SER A 47 -27.23 35.82 -30.06
CA SER A 47 -27.95 35.29 -31.22
C SER A 47 -27.33 34.10 -31.98
N ASP A 48 -26.40 33.33 -31.40
CA ASP A 48 -25.71 32.24 -32.10
C ASP A 48 -25.38 31.03 -31.21
N GLU A 49 -26.00 30.93 -30.02
CA GLU A 49 -25.81 29.80 -29.11
C GLU A 49 -26.97 28.81 -29.22
N GLU A 50 -26.67 27.59 -29.69
CA GLU A 50 -27.61 26.47 -29.77
C GLU A 50 -27.73 25.82 -28.37
N TYR A 51 -28.95 25.74 -27.83
CA TYR A 51 -29.24 25.17 -26.52
C TYR A 51 -29.99 23.83 -26.66
N GLU A 52 -29.67 22.90 -25.78
CA GLU A 52 -30.38 21.63 -25.62
C GLU A 52 -31.31 21.75 -24.40
N GLU A 53 -32.62 21.81 -24.64
CA GLU A 53 -33.63 21.79 -23.57
C GLU A 53 -33.61 20.42 -22.88
N VAL A 54 -32.98 20.33 -21.71
CA VAL A 54 -33.07 19.15 -20.85
C VAL A 54 -34.37 19.28 -20.04
N THR A 55 -35.47 18.81 -20.61
CA THR A 55 -36.71 18.56 -19.86
C THR A 55 -36.50 17.43 -18.85
N ASP A 56 -37.10 17.55 -17.67
CA ASP A 56 -37.01 16.61 -16.53
C ASP A 56 -37.40 15.14 -16.83
N GLU A 57 -37.74 14.80 -18.08
CA GLU A 57 -38.09 13.44 -18.54
C GLU A 57 -36.89 12.60 -18.99
N ASP A 58 -35.73 13.19 -19.26
CA ASP A 58 -34.51 12.41 -19.51
C ASP A 58 -33.84 12.08 -18.17
N ASP A 59 -34.08 10.84 -17.72
CA ASP A 59 -33.50 10.21 -16.53
C ASP A 59 -32.01 10.54 -16.37
N VAL A 60 -31.71 11.61 -15.63
CA VAL A 60 -30.42 11.79 -14.98
C VAL A 60 -30.34 10.71 -13.92
N VAL A 61 -29.83 9.54 -14.31
CA VAL A 61 -29.46 8.50 -13.35
C VAL A 61 -28.32 9.10 -12.52
N GLU A 62 -28.65 9.60 -11.33
CA GLU A 62 -27.69 10.04 -10.33
C GLU A 62 -26.68 8.91 -10.12
N SER A 63 -25.53 9.05 -10.79
CA SER A 63 -24.54 8.00 -10.84
C SER A 63 -23.86 7.89 -9.48
N GLY A 64 -24.16 6.79 -8.80
CA GLY A 64 -23.33 6.26 -7.73
C GLY A 64 -23.78 6.69 -6.36
N THR A 65 -24.45 5.78 -5.66
CA THR A 65 -24.47 5.77 -4.20
C THR A 65 -23.04 5.87 -3.70
N VAL A 66 -22.68 7.03 -3.12
CA VAL A 66 -21.44 7.20 -2.39
C VAL A 66 -21.59 6.36 -1.13
N LEU A 67 -21.18 5.08 -1.21
CA LEU A 67 -21.16 4.20 -0.07
C LEU A 67 -20.17 4.79 0.93
N GLN A 68 -20.70 5.35 2.02
CA GLN A 68 -19.88 5.84 3.11
C GLN A 68 -18.98 4.72 3.59
N ALA A 69 -17.68 4.98 3.63
CA ALA A 69 -16.75 4.05 4.23
C ALA A 69 -17.14 3.91 5.72
N PRO A 70 -17.32 2.67 6.23
CA PRO A 70 -17.64 2.48 7.64
C PRO A 70 -16.54 3.12 8.49
N GLU A 71 -16.92 3.80 9.58
CA GLU A 71 -16.00 4.54 10.45
C GLU A 71 -14.82 3.68 10.94
N SER A 72 -15.07 2.37 11.14
CA SER A 72 -14.04 1.39 11.53
C SER A 72 -12.95 1.18 10.48
N ALA A 73 -13.27 1.31 9.19
CA ALA A 73 -12.29 1.21 8.11
C ALA A 73 -11.46 2.49 7.98
N LEU A 74 -12.08 3.65 8.22
CA LEU A 74 -11.39 4.95 8.24
C LEU A 74 -10.41 5.04 9.43
N ALA A 75 -10.81 4.56 10.60
CA ALA A 75 -9.95 4.49 11.78
C ALA A 75 -8.72 3.61 11.53
N ARG A 76 -8.90 2.40 10.97
CA ARG A 76 -7.77 1.51 10.62
C ARG A 76 -6.83 2.13 9.59
N ARG A 77 -7.35 2.83 8.58
CA ARG A 77 -6.52 3.49 7.57
C ARG A 77 -5.68 4.61 8.18
N LYS A 78 -6.26 5.42 9.05
CA LYS A 78 -5.55 6.45 9.81
C LYS A 78 -4.48 5.86 10.73
N GLU A 79 -4.76 4.72 11.37
CA GLU A 79 -3.77 4.01 12.19
C GLU A 79 -2.59 3.48 11.36
N VAL A 80 -2.86 2.93 10.17
CA VAL A 80 -1.81 2.44 9.25
C VAL A 80 -0.99 3.60 8.69
N GLU A 81 -1.62 4.70 8.30
CA GLU A 81 -0.93 5.91 7.84
C GLU A 81 -0.09 6.55 8.94
N ALA A 82 -0.58 6.52 10.20
CA ALA A 82 0.18 6.98 11.37
C ALA A 82 1.37 6.07 11.73
N LEU A 83 1.32 4.78 11.38
CA LEU A 83 2.45 3.85 11.55
C LEU A 83 3.63 4.17 10.62
N GLY A 84 3.39 4.93 9.54
CA GLY A 84 4.41 5.37 8.60
C GLY A 84 4.85 4.31 7.58
N GLU A 85 5.80 4.69 6.74
CA GLU A 85 6.42 3.79 5.75
C GLU A 85 7.42 2.84 6.42
N GLU A 86 7.45 1.58 5.99
CA GLU A 86 8.41 0.61 6.52
C GLU A 86 9.84 1.03 6.19
N THR A 87 10.65 1.25 7.22
CA THR A 87 12.06 1.61 7.07
C THR A 87 12.94 0.44 7.45
N THR A 88 14.07 0.30 6.77
CA THR A 88 15.07 -0.72 7.08
C THR A 88 16.41 -0.05 7.37
N THR A 89 17.11 -0.55 8.38
CA THR A 89 18.46 -0.08 8.72
C THR A 89 19.43 -1.25 8.67
N PHE A 90 20.53 -1.07 7.95
CA PHE A 90 21.58 -2.07 7.86
C PHE A 90 22.70 -1.74 8.85
N HIS A 91 22.96 -2.66 9.79
CA HIS A 91 23.96 -2.46 10.85
C HIS A 91 25.36 -3.00 10.50
N GLY A 92 25.60 -3.45 9.26
CA GLY A 92 26.90 -3.97 8.83
C GLY A 92 27.82 -2.91 8.21
N ALA A 93 29.09 -3.28 8.00
CA ALA A 93 30.08 -2.39 7.40
C ALA A 93 29.81 -2.09 5.91
N ALA A 94 29.31 -3.08 5.16
CA ALA A 94 28.93 -2.95 3.77
C ALA A 94 27.85 -3.99 3.42
N GLU A 95 26.90 -3.61 2.57
CA GLU A 95 25.83 -4.51 2.10
C GLU A 95 26.32 -5.56 1.09
N ARG A 96 27.43 -5.26 0.43
CA ARG A 96 28.02 -6.08 -0.64
C ARG A 96 29.45 -6.46 -0.30
N ASP A 97 29.81 -7.69 -0.62
CA ASP A 97 31.18 -8.18 -0.56
C ASP A 97 32.02 -7.68 -1.75
N TYR A 98 33.30 -8.07 -1.78
CA TYR A 98 34.23 -7.74 -2.85
C TYR A 98 33.85 -8.32 -4.23
N GLN A 99 32.93 -9.29 -4.27
CA GLN A 99 32.39 -9.91 -5.47
C GLN A 99 30.97 -9.39 -5.81
N GLY A 100 30.46 -8.40 -5.07
CA GLY A 100 29.13 -7.83 -5.25
C GLY A 100 27.98 -8.68 -4.71
N ARG A 101 28.27 -9.76 -3.94
CA ARG A 101 27.26 -10.60 -3.29
C ARG A 101 26.76 -9.91 -2.03
N THR A 102 25.48 -10.04 -1.74
CA THR A 102 24.86 -9.49 -0.52
C THR A 102 24.83 -10.53 0.60
N TYR A 103 24.42 -10.10 1.79
CA TYR A 103 24.19 -10.98 2.95
C TYR A 103 23.15 -12.09 2.71
N MET A 104 22.36 -12.01 1.63
CA MET A 104 21.36 -13.00 1.21
C MET A 104 21.97 -14.19 0.45
N HIS A 105 23.25 -14.09 0.06
CA HIS A 105 23.92 -15.19 -0.62
C HIS A 105 24.29 -16.28 0.40
N VAL A 106 23.90 -17.52 0.12
CA VAL A 106 24.15 -18.66 1.01
C VAL A 106 25.67 -18.84 1.24
N PRO A 107 26.15 -18.74 2.49
CA PRO A 107 27.56 -18.87 2.81
C PRO A 107 28.05 -20.30 2.51
N GLN A 108 29.28 -20.39 2.00
CA GLN A 108 29.97 -21.66 1.70
C GLN A 108 31.15 -21.92 2.64
N ASP A 109 31.44 -20.97 3.53
CA ASP A 109 32.60 -20.98 4.44
C ASP A 109 32.27 -21.59 5.82
N LEU A 110 31.08 -22.17 5.98
CA LEU A 110 30.72 -22.89 7.20
C LEU A 110 31.14 -24.35 7.07
N ASP A 111 31.49 -24.97 8.20
CA ASP A 111 31.72 -26.42 8.34
C ASP A 111 30.47 -27.28 8.03
N VAL A 112 29.34 -26.63 7.73
CA VAL A 112 28.05 -27.26 7.43
C VAL A 112 27.56 -26.78 6.07
N ASP A 113 27.24 -27.73 5.20
CA ASP A 113 26.62 -27.46 3.92
C ASP A 113 25.09 -27.25 4.06
N LEU A 114 24.66 -26.02 3.77
CA LEU A 114 23.27 -25.56 3.87
C LEU A 114 22.42 -25.89 2.63
N ARG A 115 23.01 -26.44 1.56
CA ARG A 115 22.28 -26.83 0.32
C ARG A 115 21.84 -28.30 0.33
N LYS A 116 22.02 -28.99 1.46
CA LYS A 116 21.68 -30.40 1.61
C LYS A 116 20.18 -30.65 1.56
N TYR A 117 19.79 -31.78 0.96
CA TYR A 117 18.40 -32.19 0.89
C TYR A 117 17.85 -32.54 2.28
N VAL A 118 16.56 -32.23 2.50
CA VAL A 118 15.84 -32.54 3.74
C VAL A 118 15.88 -34.04 4.05
N GLY A 119 16.42 -34.41 5.22
CA GLY A 119 16.56 -35.82 5.63
C GLY A 119 17.89 -36.50 5.27
N SER A 120 18.81 -35.80 4.60
CA SER A 120 20.20 -36.31 4.41
C SER A 120 21.07 -36.19 5.67
N ILE A 121 20.62 -35.45 6.68
CA ILE A 121 21.35 -35.15 7.91
C ILE A 121 20.78 -35.97 9.07
N THR A 122 21.65 -36.49 9.92
CA THR A 122 21.26 -37.15 11.17
C THR A 122 20.78 -36.12 12.20
N ASN A 123 19.57 -36.30 12.73
CA ASN A 123 18.99 -35.39 13.70
C ASN A 123 19.50 -35.70 15.12
N PHE A 124 19.88 -34.65 15.86
CA PHE A 124 20.33 -34.75 17.25
C PHE A 124 19.51 -33.83 18.14
N ILE A 125 19.26 -34.25 19.39
CA ILE A 125 18.57 -33.43 20.39
C ILE A 125 19.57 -32.41 20.97
N PRO A 126 19.24 -31.11 20.97
CA PRO A 126 20.12 -30.08 21.53
C PRO A 126 20.28 -30.26 23.04
N LYS A 127 21.53 -30.13 23.53
CA LYS A 127 21.85 -30.27 24.96
C LYS A 127 22.13 -28.95 25.68
N ARG A 128 22.46 -27.90 24.92
CA ARG A 128 22.85 -26.60 25.46
C ARG A 128 22.34 -25.46 24.58
N GLN A 129 22.07 -24.32 25.20
CA GLN A 129 21.86 -23.07 24.48
C GLN A 129 23.22 -22.45 24.15
N ILE A 130 23.44 -22.10 22.87
CA ILE A 130 24.71 -21.52 22.41
C ILE A 130 24.62 -19.99 22.35
N HIS A 131 23.49 -19.45 21.89
CA HIS A 131 23.30 -18.02 21.68
C HIS A 131 22.01 -17.50 22.33
N VAL A 132 22.08 -16.24 22.77
CA VAL A 132 20.96 -15.44 23.28
C VAL A 132 21.04 -14.09 22.56
N TRP A 133 20.01 -13.71 21.82
CA TRP A 133 19.91 -12.40 21.18
C TRP A 133 18.96 -11.52 22.00
N LYS A 134 19.37 -10.28 22.31
CA LYS A 134 18.63 -9.31 23.13
C LYS A 134 18.55 -7.95 22.44
N ASP A 135 17.88 -7.92 21.30
CA ASP A 135 17.73 -6.71 20.50
C ASP A 135 16.33 -6.08 20.66
N HIS A 136 15.32 -6.92 20.90
CA HIS A 136 13.93 -6.51 21.09
C HIS A 136 13.62 -6.17 22.56
N ALA A 137 12.83 -5.14 22.80
CA ALA A 137 12.39 -4.72 24.14
C ALA A 137 11.11 -5.43 24.61
N LYS A 138 10.22 -5.79 23.68
CA LYS A 138 8.98 -6.55 23.84
C LYS A 138 9.13 -7.96 23.29
N ALA A 139 8.04 -8.72 23.41
CA ALA A 139 7.97 -10.09 22.94
C ALA A 139 8.14 -10.20 21.43
N VAL A 140 8.95 -11.18 21.03
CA VAL A 140 9.07 -11.63 19.64
C VAL A 140 7.77 -12.34 19.26
N THR A 141 7.10 -11.86 18.22
CA THR A 141 5.82 -12.38 17.73
C THR A 141 6.00 -13.54 16.76
N ALA A 142 7.06 -13.50 15.94
CA ALA A 142 7.35 -14.55 14.98
C ALA A 142 8.86 -14.67 14.72
N THR A 143 9.30 -15.90 14.45
CA THR A 143 10.66 -16.20 13.99
C THR A 143 10.61 -17.12 12.78
N ARG A 144 11.35 -16.80 11.71
CA ARG A 144 11.41 -17.61 10.49
C ARG A 144 12.82 -17.68 9.96
N PHE A 145 13.20 -18.85 9.47
CA PHE A 145 14.43 -19.02 8.71
C PHE A 145 14.22 -18.59 7.26
N PHE A 146 15.30 -18.12 6.62
CA PHE A 146 15.30 -17.88 5.18
C PHE A 146 15.00 -19.19 4.43
N PRO A 147 14.18 -19.15 3.37
CA PRO A 147 13.81 -20.36 2.63
C PRO A 147 15.03 -21.12 2.09
N GLU A 148 14.84 -22.44 1.93
CA GLU A 148 15.79 -23.43 1.40
C GLU A 148 17.05 -23.69 2.23
N SER A 149 17.75 -22.64 2.65
CA SER A 149 19.10 -22.73 3.24
C SER A 149 19.16 -22.34 4.71
N GLY A 150 18.17 -21.60 5.23
CA GLY A 150 18.12 -21.17 6.63
C GLY A 150 19.33 -20.38 7.13
N HIS A 151 20.08 -19.74 6.23
CA HIS A 151 21.31 -19.01 6.56
C HIS A 151 21.06 -17.68 7.28
N LEU A 152 19.84 -17.13 7.17
CA LEU A 152 19.40 -15.96 7.92
C LEU A 152 18.19 -16.33 8.78
N LEU A 153 18.10 -15.68 9.94
CA LEU A 153 16.95 -15.75 10.85
C LEU A 153 16.26 -14.38 10.86
N LEU A 154 14.97 -14.38 10.57
CA LEU A 154 14.09 -13.23 10.65
C LEU A 154 13.31 -13.31 11.96
N SER A 155 13.38 -12.25 12.77
CA SER A 155 12.59 -12.09 13.99
C SER A 155 11.69 -10.87 13.87
N ALA A 156 10.40 -11.01 14.15
CA ALA A 156 9.44 -9.91 14.23
C ALA A 156 9.11 -9.63 15.70
N SER A 157 9.11 -8.37 16.12
CA SER A 157 8.77 -7.96 17.48
C SER A 157 7.48 -7.15 17.54
N ALA A 158 6.87 -7.10 18.73
CA ALA A 158 5.75 -6.20 19.02
C ALA A 158 6.19 -4.73 19.25
N ASP A 159 7.48 -4.43 19.06
CA ASP A 159 8.07 -3.10 19.23
C ASP A 159 7.98 -2.19 18.00
N SER A 160 7.18 -2.55 16.99
CA SER A 160 7.20 -1.89 15.67
C SER A 160 8.60 -1.89 15.04
N THR A 161 9.38 -2.92 15.34
CA THR A 161 10.71 -3.25 14.80
C THR A 161 10.72 -4.69 14.29
#